data_AF-A0A5E4JPQ0-F1
#
_entry.id   AF-A0A5E4JPQ0-F1
#
_cell.length_a   1.000
_cell.length_b   1.000
_cell.length_c   1.000
_cell.angle_alpha   90.00
_cell.angle_beta   90.00
_cell.angle_gamma   90.00
#
_symmetry.space_group_name_H-M   'P 1'
#
loop_
_entity.id
_entity.type
_entity.pdbx_description
1 polymer ?
#
loop_
_entity_poly.entity_id
_entity_poly.type
_entity_poly.pdbx_seq_one_letter_code
_entity_poly.pdbx_strand_id
1 'polypeptide(L)'
;MSMGLSLGCYQIQAQKQTLSHAQRLCLKQVLEVLQTLKHPEFPNAAKGLDGMLIADNILKSRNGTGVLIGGLAEEVWNKRTKLQDLYNHKDVDVLVLNKDFELKEDFEGGIDWWLPNQGRIKINSGSNYLEKNSEWNENLNTVILGFYADTFHKRPTLLRPGLYIPSSDFVIEMRRYEAFSRIDFPKVNVEIDDNFENTFNNRMRQKIKTSLPKFIVDKFKGQILSDKYERDYGKIDEIRLQGLSLGELRGINEFLGNYEKANPNP
;
A
#
# COMPACT_ATOMS: atom_id res chain seq x y z
N MET A 1 52.03 -12.57 -40.06
CA MET A 1 51.88 -11.10 -39.94
C MET A 1 50.43 -10.82 -39.61
N SER A 2 50.24 -10.04 -38.55
CA SER A 2 48.98 -9.70 -37.88
C SER A 2 48.22 -8.57 -38.60
N MET A 3 46.99 -8.31 -38.14
CA MET A 3 46.06 -7.20 -38.42
C MET A 3 44.98 -7.50 -39.48
N GLY A 4 43.69 -7.31 -39.22
CA GLY A 4 43.01 -6.86 -38.00
C GLY A 4 41.50 -6.84 -38.26
N LEU A 5 40.73 -7.58 -37.45
CA LEU A 5 39.27 -7.53 -37.44
C LEU A 5 38.86 -6.36 -36.55
N SER A 6 38.38 -5.29 -37.19
CA SER A 6 37.73 -4.16 -36.52
C SER A 6 36.39 -4.63 -35.95
N LEU A 7 36.40 -5.03 -34.68
CA LEU A 7 35.19 -5.19 -33.88
C LEU A 7 34.59 -3.81 -33.65
N GLY A 8 33.56 -3.48 -34.43
CA GLY A 8 32.68 -2.35 -34.20
C GLY A 8 32.07 -2.47 -32.80
N CYS A 9 32.62 -1.69 -31.87
CA CYS A 9 32.09 -1.55 -30.53
C CYS A 9 30.76 -0.80 -30.64
N TYR A 10 29.65 -1.53 -30.56
CA TYR A 10 28.33 -0.95 -30.34
C TYR A 10 28.34 -0.28 -28.95
N GLN A 11 28.70 0.99 -28.90
CA GLN A 11 28.40 1.84 -27.76
C GLN A 11 26.89 2.06 -27.72
N ILE A 12 26.17 1.20 -27.01
CA ILE A 12 24.84 1.54 -26.50
C ILE A 12 25.08 2.63 -25.45
N GLN A 13 25.12 3.88 -25.90
CA GLN A 13 24.97 5.02 -25.00
C GLN A 13 23.54 4.95 -24.45
N ALA A 14 23.37 4.26 -23.32
CA ALA A 14 22.20 4.45 -22.49
C ALA A 14 22.24 5.91 -22.01
N GLN A 15 21.60 6.81 -22.75
CA GLN A 15 21.28 8.14 -22.23
C GLN A 15 20.54 7.91 -20.92
N LYS A 16 21.18 8.23 -19.79
CA LYS A 16 20.48 8.37 -18.52
C LYS A 16 19.48 9.49 -18.71
N GLN A 17 18.25 9.13 -19.06
CA GLN A 17 17.16 10.09 -19.13
C GLN A 17 17.04 10.70 -17.75
N THR A 18 17.26 12.00 -17.65
CA THR A 18 17.12 12.73 -16.39
C THR A 18 15.72 13.29 -16.33
N LEU A 19 15.09 13.24 -15.15
CA LEU A 19 13.75 13.80 -14.96
C LEU A 19 13.71 15.26 -15.42
N SER A 20 12.65 15.62 -16.13
CA SER A 20 12.36 17.00 -16.50
C SER A 20 12.13 17.87 -15.25
N HIS A 21 12.19 19.20 -15.39
CA HIS A 21 11.92 20.09 -14.25
C HIS A 21 10.52 19.88 -13.67
N ALA A 22 9.51 19.72 -14.53
CA ALA A 22 8.13 19.46 -14.11
C ALA A 22 8.00 18.12 -13.38
N GLN A 23 8.65 17.06 -13.88
CA GLN A 23 8.70 15.76 -13.21
C GLN A 23 9.39 15.83 -11.85
N ARG A 24 10.47 16.62 -11.71
CA ARG A 24 11.15 16.82 -10.42
C ARG A 24 10.26 17.53 -9.40
N LEU A 25 9.53 18.57 -9.83
CA LEU A 25 8.58 19.28 -8.97
C LEU A 25 7.42 18.38 -8.55
N CYS A 26 6.83 17.65 -9.49
CA CYS A 26 5.76 16.70 -9.18
C CYS A 26 6.26 15.59 -8.25
N LEU A 27 7.45 15.02 -8.48
CA LEU A 27 8.05 14.03 -7.59
C LEU A 27 8.24 14.58 -6.17
N LYS A 28 8.60 15.86 -6.05
CA LYS A 28 8.69 16.53 -4.74
C LYS A 28 7.32 16.60 -4.06
N GLN A 29 6.28 17.02 -4.78
CA GLN A 29 4.90 17.06 -4.26
C GLN A 29 4.41 15.67 -3.82
N VAL A 30 4.65 14.62 -4.61
CA VAL A 30 4.31 13.23 -4.26
C VAL A 30 4.95 12.82 -2.94
N LEU A 31 6.24 13.12 -2.78
CA LEU A 31 6.98 12.78 -1.57
C LEU A 31 6.58 13.63 -0.36
N GLU A 32 6.08 14.85 -0.58
CA GLU A 32 5.49 15.70 0.47
C GLU A 32 4.11 15.19 0.91
N VAL A 33 3.27 14.73 -0.02
CA VAL A 33 1.96 14.11 0.31
C VAL A 33 2.15 12.91 1.25
N LEU A 34 3.17 12.08 1.02
CA LEU A 34 3.52 10.98 1.91
C LEU A 34 3.82 11.43 3.36
N GLN A 35 4.32 12.65 3.57
CA GLN A 35 4.68 13.16 4.89
C GLN A 35 3.49 13.77 5.66
N THR A 36 2.39 14.10 4.98
CA THR A 36 1.27 14.88 5.54
C THR A 36 0.06 14.05 5.94
N LEU A 37 0.03 12.77 5.58
CA LEU A 37 -0.97 11.78 5.99
C LEU A 37 -1.07 11.67 7.52
N LYS A 38 -1.93 12.49 8.14
CA LYS A 38 -2.28 12.42 9.56
C LYS A 38 -3.67 11.81 9.70
N HIS A 39 -3.72 10.63 10.31
CA HIS A 39 -4.97 9.97 10.70
C HIS A 39 -5.41 10.43 12.10
N PRO A 40 -6.72 10.41 12.40
CA PRO A 40 -7.22 10.73 13.73
C PRO A 40 -6.58 9.82 14.79
N GLU A 41 -6.34 10.35 16.00
CA GLU A 41 -5.77 9.55 17.09
C GLU A 41 -6.85 8.74 17.81
N PHE A 42 -6.61 7.44 17.97
CA PHE A 42 -7.55 6.51 18.59
C PHE A 42 -7.26 6.33 20.08
N PRO A 43 -8.28 6.46 20.96
CA PRO A 43 -8.14 6.04 22.34
C PRO A 43 -7.90 4.53 22.41
N ASN A 44 -6.92 4.09 23.21
CA ASN A 44 -6.58 2.68 23.42
C ASN A 44 -6.06 1.91 22.19
N ALA A 45 -5.47 2.61 21.22
CA ALA A 45 -4.81 1.95 20.09
C ALA A 45 -3.79 0.91 20.57
N ALA A 46 -3.91 -0.32 20.06
CA ALA A 46 -2.89 -1.33 20.23
C ALA A 46 -1.71 -0.99 19.33
N LYS A 47 -0.49 -1.28 19.80
CA LYS A 47 0.75 -0.79 19.19
C LYS A 47 1.76 -1.90 19.04
N GLY A 48 2.68 -1.68 18.10
CA GLY A 48 3.84 -2.53 17.88
C GLY A 48 3.49 -4.00 17.73
N LEU A 49 4.32 -4.87 18.30
CA LEU A 49 4.15 -6.32 18.16
C LEU A 49 2.87 -6.83 18.83
N ASP A 50 2.48 -6.28 19.98
CA ASP A 50 1.29 -6.73 20.70
C ASP A 50 0.02 -6.46 19.89
N GLY A 51 -0.10 -5.28 19.26
CA GLY A 51 -1.21 -4.98 18.35
C GLY A 51 -1.24 -5.92 17.15
N MET A 52 -0.08 -6.25 16.56
CA MET A 52 -0.02 -7.22 15.46
C MET A 52 -0.50 -8.62 15.89
N LEU A 53 -0.14 -9.06 17.10
CA LEU A 53 -0.58 -10.35 17.64
C LEU A 53 -2.07 -10.36 17.99
N ILE A 54 -2.61 -9.25 18.49
CA ILE A 54 -4.05 -9.07 18.72
C ILE A 54 -4.81 -9.19 17.39
N ALA A 55 -4.39 -8.46 16.35
CA ALA A 55 -4.99 -8.55 15.03
C ALA A 55 -4.94 -9.97 14.45
N ASP A 56 -3.79 -10.65 14.54
CA ASP A 56 -3.63 -12.03 14.08
C ASP A 56 -4.59 -12.99 14.79
N ASN A 57 -4.75 -12.86 16.11
CA ASN A 57 -5.68 -13.69 16.89
C ASN A 57 -7.14 -13.43 16.51
N ILE A 58 -7.54 -12.16 16.34
CA ILE A 58 -8.90 -11.80 15.92
C ILE A 58 -9.20 -12.40 14.55
N LEU A 59 -8.32 -12.19 13.58
CA LEU A 59 -8.43 -12.75 12.22
C LEU A 59 -8.56 -14.27 12.26
N LYS A 60 -7.67 -14.98 12.99
CA LYS A 60 -7.73 -16.44 13.15
C LYS A 60 -9.03 -16.93 13.76
N SER A 61 -9.49 -16.26 14.83
CA SER A 61 -10.70 -16.66 15.55
C SER A 61 -11.98 -16.58 14.71
N ARG A 62 -11.95 -15.82 13.61
CA ARG A 62 -13.08 -15.58 12.71
C ARG A 62 -12.84 -16.05 11.29
N ASN A 63 -11.82 -16.88 11.09
CA ASN A 63 -11.47 -17.39 9.76
C ASN A 63 -11.22 -16.25 8.73
N GLY A 64 -10.74 -15.09 9.19
CA GLY A 64 -10.39 -13.94 8.38
C GLY A 64 -8.91 -13.89 8.05
N THR A 65 -8.57 -13.20 6.97
CA THR A 65 -7.21 -12.97 6.49
C THR A 65 -6.99 -11.48 6.31
N GLY A 66 -5.86 -10.99 6.81
CA GLY A 66 -5.48 -9.59 6.69
C GLY A 66 -4.01 -9.42 6.43
N VAL A 67 -3.64 -8.24 5.95
CA VAL A 67 -2.25 -7.84 5.65
C VAL A 67 -1.93 -6.59 6.45
N LEU A 68 -0.76 -6.57 7.10
CA LEU A 68 -0.27 -5.38 7.78
C LEU A 68 0.01 -4.28 6.74
N ILE A 69 -0.54 -3.08 6.95
CA ILE A 69 -0.28 -1.92 6.09
C ILE A 69 0.24 -0.73 6.91
N GLY A 70 0.31 0.45 6.31
CA GLY A 70 0.65 1.68 7.02
C GLY A 70 2.13 1.78 7.41
N GLY A 71 2.40 2.62 8.41
CA GLY A 71 3.78 2.92 8.84
C GLY A 71 4.47 1.73 9.50
N LEU A 72 3.72 0.91 10.25
CA LEU A 72 4.28 -0.26 10.93
C LEU A 72 4.74 -1.33 9.93
N ALA A 73 4.02 -1.48 8.80
CA ALA A 73 4.44 -2.35 7.71
C ALA A 73 5.80 -1.95 7.11
N GLU A 74 6.14 -0.65 7.08
CA GLU A 74 7.48 -0.21 6.65
C GLU A 74 8.56 -0.55 7.67
N GLU A 75 8.30 -0.27 8.95
CA GLU A 75 9.31 -0.35 10.00
C GLU A 75 9.76 -1.80 10.26
N VAL A 76 8.85 -2.78 10.13
CA VAL A 76 9.23 -4.19 10.28
C VAL A 76 10.26 -4.64 9.22
N TRP A 77 10.34 -3.97 8.07
CA TRP A 77 11.26 -4.26 6.98
C TRP A 77 12.68 -3.72 7.19
N ASN A 78 13.15 -3.63 8.42
CA ASN A 78 14.53 -3.32 8.75
C ASN A 78 15.07 -4.27 9.83
N LYS A 79 16.02 -5.13 9.47
CA LYS A 79 16.63 -6.13 10.40
C LYS A 79 17.21 -5.52 11.69
N ARG A 80 17.56 -4.23 11.68
CA ARG A 80 18.11 -3.52 12.85
C ARG A 80 17.02 -2.95 13.78
N THR A 81 15.77 -2.91 13.33
CA THR A 81 14.62 -2.49 14.14
C THR A 81 14.51 -3.35 15.38
N LYS A 82 14.45 -2.70 16.53
CA LYS A 82 14.28 -3.32 17.83
C LYS A 82 12.80 -3.41 18.14
N LEU A 83 12.45 -4.30 19.08
CA LEU A 83 11.07 -4.45 19.53
C LEU A 83 10.44 -3.12 19.96
N GLN A 84 11.19 -2.30 20.71
CA GLN A 84 10.73 -0.99 21.19
C GLN A 84 10.40 0.00 20.07
N ASP A 85 11.11 -0.06 18.94
CA ASP A 85 10.90 0.86 17.82
C ASP A 85 9.48 0.68 17.24
N LEU A 86 8.95 -0.55 17.26
CA LEU A 86 7.59 -0.86 16.81
C LEU A 86 6.52 -0.20 17.69
N TYR A 87 6.80 0.03 18.98
CA TYR A 87 5.87 0.68 19.90
C TYR A 87 5.81 2.21 19.76
N ASN A 88 6.69 2.79 18.93
CA ASN A 88 6.62 4.22 18.60
C ASN A 88 5.51 4.52 17.57
N HIS A 89 4.96 3.49 16.91
CA HIS A 89 3.81 3.63 16.03
C HIS A 89 2.53 3.88 16.84
N LYS A 90 1.63 4.69 16.28
CA LYS A 90 0.41 5.12 16.96
C LYS A 90 -0.63 4.00 17.07
N ASP A 91 -0.63 3.12 16.08
CA ASP A 91 -1.65 2.12 15.80
C ASP A 91 -1.06 0.98 14.96
N VAL A 92 -1.89 -0.04 14.74
CA VAL A 92 -1.64 -1.13 13.79
C VAL A 92 -2.72 -1.06 12.73
N ASP A 93 -2.33 -0.80 11.49
CA ASP A 93 -3.23 -0.79 10.34
C ASP A 93 -3.32 -2.19 9.69
N VAL A 94 -4.53 -2.70 9.50
CA VAL A 94 -4.75 -4.01 8.89
C VAL A 94 -5.72 -3.93 7.73
N LEU A 95 -5.24 -4.30 6.54
CA LEU A 95 -6.05 -4.48 5.34
C LEU A 95 -6.71 -5.84 5.36
N VAL A 96 -8.03 -5.89 5.46
CA VAL A 96 -8.79 -7.15 5.45
C VAL A 96 -9.06 -7.59 4.02
N LEU A 97 -8.82 -8.88 3.74
CA LEU A 97 -8.95 -9.46 2.40
C LEU A 97 -10.29 -10.17 2.17
N ASN A 98 -10.90 -10.67 3.25
CA ASN A 98 -12.17 -11.40 3.18
C ASN A 98 -13.35 -10.42 3.19
N LYS A 99 -14.22 -10.49 2.18
CA LYS A 99 -15.42 -9.63 2.07
C LYS A 99 -16.45 -9.90 3.18
N ASP A 100 -16.48 -11.12 3.72
CA ASP A 100 -17.44 -11.53 4.75
C ASP A 100 -16.88 -11.39 6.18
N PHE A 101 -15.75 -10.72 6.37
CA PHE A 101 -15.17 -10.52 7.69
C PHE A 101 -15.88 -9.40 8.44
N GLU A 102 -16.47 -9.73 9.58
CA GLU A 102 -17.20 -8.79 10.42
C GLU A 102 -16.48 -8.55 11.75
N LEU A 103 -16.41 -7.28 12.15
CA LEU A 103 -15.96 -6.86 13.48
C LEU A 103 -17.11 -7.01 14.50
N LYS A 104 -16.78 -7.27 15.77
CA LYS A 104 -17.79 -7.32 16.85
C LYS A 104 -18.12 -5.92 17.36
N GLU A 105 -17.13 -5.04 17.29
CA GLU A 105 -17.19 -3.67 17.74
C GLU A 105 -16.26 -2.82 16.88
N ASP A 106 -16.53 -1.52 16.84
CA ASP A 106 -15.65 -0.57 16.19
C ASP A 106 -14.28 -0.57 16.87
N PHE A 107 -13.21 -0.57 16.06
CA PHE A 107 -11.81 -0.60 16.50
C PHE A 107 -11.49 -1.79 17.39
N GLU A 108 -12.13 -2.95 17.14
CA GLU A 108 -11.93 -4.16 17.93
C GLU A 108 -10.43 -4.46 18.14
N GLY A 109 -10.03 -4.60 19.40
CA GLY A 109 -8.64 -4.86 19.78
C GLY A 109 -7.71 -3.64 19.64
N GLY A 110 -8.24 -2.44 19.42
CA GLY A 110 -7.47 -1.21 19.24
C GLY A 110 -6.72 -1.15 17.90
N ILE A 111 -7.22 -1.82 16.87
CA ILE A 111 -6.60 -1.94 15.54
C ILE A 111 -7.35 -1.03 14.56
N ASP A 112 -6.62 -0.38 13.64
CA ASP A 112 -7.25 0.34 12.52
C ASP A 112 -7.54 -0.64 11.38
N TRP A 113 -8.78 -1.10 11.31
CA TRP A 113 -9.23 -2.10 10.36
C TRP A 113 -9.69 -1.43 9.05
N TRP A 114 -9.10 -1.84 7.94
CA TRP A 114 -9.44 -1.39 6.60
C TRP A 114 -10.25 -2.47 5.89
N LEU A 115 -11.58 -2.33 5.92
CA LEU A 115 -12.53 -3.33 5.47
C LEU A 115 -12.86 -3.18 3.99
N PRO A 116 -13.01 -4.30 3.25
CA PRO A 116 -13.34 -4.27 1.83
C PRO A 116 -14.81 -3.88 1.62
N ASN A 117 -15.04 -3.03 0.63
CA ASN A 117 -16.34 -2.53 0.23
C ASN A 117 -16.46 -2.53 -1.30
N GLN A 118 -17.70 -2.48 -1.79
CA GLN A 118 -17.99 -2.41 -3.22
C GLN A 118 -19.26 -1.61 -3.48
N GLY A 119 -19.33 -0.96 -4.64
CA GLY A 119 -20.45 -0.10 -4.98
C GLY A 119 -20.37 0.46 -6.38
N ARG A 120 -21.51 0.95 -6.88
CA ARG A 120 -21.60 1.61 -8.18
C ARG A 120 -21.37 3.10 -8.00
N ILE A 121 -20.22 3.57 -8.43
CA ILE A 121 -19.80 4.97 -8.29
C ILE A 121 -19.96 5.74 -9.60
N LYS A 122 -20.10 7.06 -9.49
CA LYS A 122 -20.04 8.00 -10.61
C LYS A 122 -18.69 8.69 -10.64
N ILE A 123 -18.03 8.67 -11.79
CA ILE A 123 -16.74 9.32 -12.00
C ILE A 123 -16.94 10.46 -12.99
N ASN A 124 -16.79 11.69 -12.53
CA ASN A 124 -16.95 12.89 -13.35
C ASN A 124 -15.71 13.12 -14.23
N SER A 125 -15.90 13.28 -15.53
CA SER A 125 -14.85 13.60 -16.51
C SER A 125 -15.32 14.75 -17.40
N GLY A 126 -15.11 15.98 -16.90
CA GLY A 126 -15.57 17.19 -17.59
C GLY A 126 -17.10 17.30 -17.61
N SER A 127 -17.67 17.33 -18.81
CA SER A 127 -19.13 17.43 -19.03
C SER A 127 -19.86 16.08 -18.98
N ASN A 128 -19.14 14.97 -18.89
CA ASN A 128 -19.70 13.61 -18.87
C ASN A 128 -19.39 12.92 -17.54
N TYR A 129 -20.19 11.90 -17.20
CA TYR A 129 -19.90 11.01 -16.10
C TYR A 129 -19.85 9.56 -16.59
N LEU A 130 -18.98 8.76 -15.97
CA LEU A 130 -18.91 7.32 -16.14
C LEU A 130 -19.42 6.64 -14.87
N GLU A 131 -20.38 5.73 -15.02
CA GLU A 131 -20.76 4.83 -13.93
C GLU A 131 -19.97 3.53 -14.01
N LYS A 132 -19.39 3.11 -12.89
CA LYS A 132 -18.58 1.89 -12.80
C LYS A 132 -18.80 1.22 -11.45
N ASN A 133 -18.77 -0.11 -11.42
CA ASN A 133 -18.65 -0.86 -10.17
C ASN A 133 -17.19 -0.77 -9.69
N SER A 134 -16.99 -0.26 -8.48
CA SER A 134 -15.69 -0.06 -7.86
C SER A 134 -15.62 -0.85 -6.57
N GLU A 135 -14.43 -1.34 -6.27
CA GLU A 135 -14.07 -1.90 -4.97
C GLU A 135 -13.12 -0.93 -4.27
N TRP A 136 -13.24 -0.83 -2.95
CA TRP A 136 -12.35 -0.01 -2.14
C TRP A 136 -12.19 -0.61 -0.76
N ASN A 137 -11.19 -0.14 -0.03
CA ASN A 137 -11.03 -0.43 1.38
C ASN A 137 -11.25 0.87 2.18
N GLU A 138 -12.01 0.76 3.26
CA GLU A 138 -12.41 1.89 4.10
C GLU A 138 -12.20 1.52 5.56
N ASN A 139 -11.71 2.47 6.36
CA ASN A 139 -11.65 2.29 7.80
C ASN A 139 -12.90 2.80 8.50
N LEU A 140 -12.99 2.55 9.80
CA LEU A 140 -14.17 2.93 10.60
C LEU A 140 -14.36 4.46 10.76
N ASN A 141 -13.40 5.28 10.31
CA ASN A 141 -13.52 6.73 10.26
C ASN A 141 -13.97 7.25 8.89
N THR A 142 -14.45 6.34 8.04
CA THR A 142 -14.85 6.57 6.65
C THR A 142 -13.73 7.09 5.75
N VAL A 143 -12.48 6.79 6.11
CA VAL A 143 -11.33 7.12 5.27
C VAL A 143 -11.15 6.01 4.25
N ILE A 144 -11.02 6.38 2.98
CA ILE A 144 -10.83 5.44 1.87
C ILE A 144 -9.34 5.35 1.53
N LEU A 145 -8.81 4.14 1.37
CA LEU A 145 -7.44 3.93 0.88
C LEU A 145 -7.30 4.35 -0.58
N GLY A 146 -6.11 4.83 -0.96
CA GLY A 146 -5.77 5.11 -2.36
C GLY A 146 -5.59 3.85 -3.21
N PHE A 147 -5.85 2.68 -2.66
CA PHE A 147 -5.72 1.37 -3.30
C PHE A 147 -6.67 0.36 -2.64
N TYR A 148 -6.83 -0.79 -3.26
CA TYR A 148 -7.47 -1.96 -2.67
C TYR A 148 -6.68 -3.22 -2.98
N ALA A 149 -6.89 -4.27 -2.18
CA ALA A 149 -6.33 -5.59 -2.46
C ALA A 149 -7.26 -6.38 -3.39
N ASP A 150 -6.74 -6.76 -4.55
CA ASP A 150 -7.35 -7.75 -5.43
C ASP A 150 -6.76 -9.12 -5.10
N THR A 151 -7.56 -9.96 -4.44
CA THR A 151 -7.28 -11.39 -4.29
C THR A 151 -7.87 -12.12 -5.48
N PHE A 152 -7.07 -12.80 -6.30
CA PHE A 152 -7.51 -13.43 -7.56
C PHE A 152 -8.84 -14.18 -7.39
N HIS A 153 -9.93 -13.56 -7.85
CA HIS A 153 -11.30 -14.05 -7.76
C HIS A 153 -11.56 -15.26 -8.67
N LYS A 154 -10.85 -16.39 -8.49
CA LYS A 154 -11.19 -17.69 -9.11
C LYS A 154 -10.82 -18.92 -8.27
N ARG A 155 -10.20 -18.78 -7.09
CA ARG A 155 -9.87 -19.90 -6.19
C ARG A 155 -10.10 -19.51 -4.73
N PRO A 156 -10.35 -20.48 -3.83
CA PRO A 156 -10.21 -20.24 -2.40
C PRO A 156 -8.81 -19.72 -2.13
N THR A 157 -8.67 -18.65 -1.35
CA THR A 157 -7.36 -18.07 -1.05
C THR A 157 -6.45 -19.15 -0.48
N LEU A 158 -5.22 -19.27 -1.00
CA LEU A 158 -4.22 -20.18 -0.42
C LEU A 158 -3.76 -19.75 0.98
N LEU A 159 -4.12 -18.52 1.37
CA LEU A 159 -3.81 -17.93 2.65
C LEU A 159 -4.71 -18.54 3.74
N ARG A 160 -4.06 -18.93 4.84
CA ARG A 160 -4.76 -19.38 6.04
C ARG A 160 -5.18 -18.16 6.84
N PRO A 161 -6.22 -18.26 7.69
CA PRO A 161 -6.61 -17.17 8.55
C PRO A 161 -5.45 -16.61 9.40
N GLY A 162 -5.43 -15.29 9.55
CA GLY A 162 -4.44 -14.55 10.33
C GLY A 162 -3.86 -13.33 9.63
N LEU A 163 -2.93 -12.67 10.32
CA LEU A 163 -2.24 -11.47 9.83
C LEU A 163 -0.99 -11.85 9.04
N TYR A 164 -0.85 -11.29 7.85
CA TYR A 164 0.31 -11.44 7.00
C TYR A 164 1.20 -10.19 7.02
N ILE A 165 2.51 -10.42 7.02
CA ILE A 165 3.51 -9.38 6.77
C ILE A 165 3.69 -9.29 5.24
N PRO A 166 3.36 -8.15 4.61
CA PRO A 166 3.54 -7.99 3.16
C PRO A 166 5.02 -8.01 2.77
N SER A 167 5.35 -8.28 1.50
CA SER A 167 6.72 -8.05 1.00
C SER A 167 7.11 -6.58 1.09
N SER A 168 8.41 -6.29 1.09
CA SER A 168 8.91 -4.92 0.96
C SER A 168 8.42 -4.26 -0.33
N ASP A 169 8.33 -5.01 -1.44
CA ASP A 169 7.83 -4.48 -2.72
C ASP A 169 6.33 -4.14 -2.65
N PHE A 170 5.52 -4.96 -1.98
CA PHE A 170 4.12 -4.63 -1.70
C PHE A 170 3.99 -3.31 -0.92
N VAL A 171 4.82 -3.09 0.12
CA VAL A 171 4.79 -1.84 0.89
C VAL A 171 5.22 -0.64 0.04
N ILE A 172 6.18 -0.81 -0.87
CA ILE A 172 6.58 0.23 -1.82
C ILE A 172 5.43 0.58 -2.77
N GLU A 173 4.76 -0.43 -3.32
CA GLU A 173 3.61 -0.27 -4.20
C GLU A 173 2.42 0.39 -3.50
N MET A 174 2.14 -0.02 -2.26
CA MET A 174 1.16 0.60 -1.38
C MET A 174 1.39 2.11 -1.25
N ARG A 175 2.62 2.53 -0.91
CA ARG A 175 2.98 3.96 -0.81
C ARG A 175 2.88 4.69 -2.14
N ARG A 176 3.19 4.03 -3.25
CA ARG A 176 3.00 4.60 -4.59
C ARG A 176 1.53 4.95 -4.82
N TYR A 177 0.61 4.00 -4.59
CA TYR A 177 -0.81 4.24 -4.83
C TYR A 177 -1.42 5.27 -3.87
N GLU A 178 -1.06 5.24 -2.59
CA GLU A 178 -1.50 6.27 -1.63
C GLU A 178 -1.09 7.68 -2.06
N ALA A 179 0.13 7.85 -2.57
CA ALA A 179 0.62 9.14 -3.01
C ALA A 179 -0.03 9.56 -4.34
N PHE A 180 -0.10 8.65 -5.31
CA PHE A 180 -0.58 8.96 -6.67
C PHE A 180 -2.07 9.23 -6.71
N SER A 181 -2.87 8.50 -5.93
CA SER A 181 -4.33 8.67 -5.85
C SER A 181 -4.75 10.07 -5.39
N ARG A 182 -3.84 10.85 -4.80
CA ARG A 182 -4.09 12.19 -4.27
C ARG A 182 -3.68 13.31 -5.21
N ILE A 183 -3.04 12.99 -6.33
CA ILE A 183 -2.47 13.98 -7.24
C ILE A 183 -3.34 14.09 -8.49
N ASP A 184 -3.67 15.32 -8.84
CA ASP A 184 -4.36 15.66 -10.08
C ASP A 184 -3.33 15.82 -11.20
N PHE A 185 -2.73 14.70 -11.65
CA PHE A 185 -1.66 14.72 -12.66
C PHE A 185 -2.00 15.52 -13.94
N PRO A 186 -3.25 15.48 -14.46
CA PRO A 186 -3.64 16.34 -15.58
C PRO A 186 -3.45 17.84 -15.30
N LYS A 187 -3.71 18.30 -14.06
CA LYS A 187 -3.49 19.70 -13.68
C LYS A 187 -2.02 20.06 -13.51
N VAL A 188 -1.19 19.11 -13.09
CA VAL A 188 0.26 19.33 -12.94
C VAL A 188 0.98 19.25 -14.29
N ASN A 189 0.31 18.76 -15.34
CA ASN A 189 0.84 18.59 -16.69
C ASN A 189 2.14 17.76 -16.70
N VAL A 190 2.14 16.68 -15.92
CA VAL A 190 3.27 15.75 -15.81
C VAL A 190 2.82 14.37 -16.26
N GLU A 191 3.53 13.83 -17.24
CA GLU A 191 3.44 12.43 -17.62
C GLU A 191 4.22 11.57 -16.62
N ILE A 192 3.54 10.57 -16.05
CA ILE A 192 4.17 9.53 -15.23
C ILE A 192 4.76 8.51 -16.19
N ASP A 193 6.05 8.64 -16.46
CA ASP A 193 6.81 7.69 -17.27
C ASP A 193 7.58 6.69 -16.40
N ASP A 194 8.17 5.68 -17.04
CA ASP A 194 8.99 4.67 -16.37
C ASP A 194 10.14 5.30 -15.55
N ASN A 195 10.68 6.45 -15.99
CA ASN A 195 11.79 7.09 -15.30
C ASN A 195 11.35 7.73 -13.98
N PHE A 196 10.18 8.38 -13.97
CA PHE A 196 9.55 8.90 -12.78
C PHE A 196 9.26 7.78 -11.78
N GLU A 197 8.61 6.70 -12.23
CA GLU A 197 8.30 5.55 -11.39
C GLU A 197 9.56 4.88 -10.84
N ASN A 198 10.57 4.65 -11.68
CA ASN A 198 11.85 4.09 -11.26
C ASN A 198 12.54 4.97 -10.22
N THR A 199 12.49 6.30 -10.39
CA THR A 199 13.08 7.23 -9.42
C THR A 199 12.35 7.17 -8.09
N PHE A 200 11.01 7.15 -8.09
CA PHE A 200 10.20 6.98 -6.89
C PHE A 200 10.52 5.66 -6.18
N ASN A 201 10.47 4.53 -6.92
CA ASN A 201 10.73 3.19 -6.39
C ASN A 201 12.15 3.08 -5.81
N ASN A 202 13.15 3.67 -6.45
CA ASN A 202 14.52 3.67 -5.94
C ASN A 202 14.64 4.44 -4.62
N ARG A 203 13.95 5.58 -4.46
CA ARG A 203 13.91 6.30 -3.18
C ARG A 203 13.22 5.49 -2.09
N MET A 204 12.11 4.84 -2.42
CA MET A 204 11.39 3.99 -1.47
C MET A 204 12.21 2.77 -1.05
N ARG A 205 12.91 2.10 -1.97
CA ARG A 205 13.84 0.99 -1.67
C ARG A 205 15.04 1.39 -0.83
N GLN A 206 15.45 2.66 -0.88
CA GLN A 206 16.47 3.17 0.04
C GLN A 206 15.93 3.29 1.47
N LYS A 207 14.64 3.58 1.64
CA LYS A 207 13.96 3.70 2.94
C LYS A 207 13.57 2.33 3.50
N ILE A 208 12.75 1.59 2.75
CA ILE A 208 12.21 0.27 3.10
C ILE A 208 13.25 -0.80 2.73
N LYS A 209 13.80 -1.51 3.73
CA LYS A 209 14.79 -2.58 3.46
C LYS A 209 14.08 -3.89 3.11
N THR A 210 14.87 -4.94 2.91
CA THR A 210 14.41 -6.26 2.42
C THR A 210 14.63 -7.37 3.45
N SER A 211 14.80 -7.02 4.72
CA SER A 211 15.08 -7.99 5.78
C SER A 211 14.33 -7.64 7.05
N LEU A 212 13.67 -8.65 7.62
CA LEU A 212 12.94 -8.57 8.88
C LEU A 212 13.85 -8.88 10.10
N PRO A 213 13.61 -8.28 11.27
CA PRO A 213 14.17 -8.72 12.54
C PRO A 213 13.78 -10.16 12.88
N LYS A 214 14.65 -10.89 13.58
CA LYS A 214 14.44 -12.31 13.91
C LYS A 214 13.12 -12.55 14.66
N PHE A 215 12.76 -11.68 15.61
CA PHE A 215 11.54 -11.84 16.40
C PHE A 215 10.26 -11.72 15.55
N ILE A 216 10.25 -10.92 14.48
CA ILE A 216 9.14 -10.88 13.52
C ILE A 216 9.09 -12.18 12.71
N VAL A 217 10.24 -12.63 12.20
CA VAL A 217 10.35 -13.88 11.43
C VAL A 217 9.85 -15.08 12.24
N ASP A 218 10.25 -15.16 13.50
CA ASP A 218 9.88 -16.28 14.38
C ASP A 218 8.38 -16.25 14.72
N LYS A 219 7.78 -15.07 14.91
CA LYS A 219 6.35 -14.91 15.26
C LYS A 219 5.41 -15.10 14.09
N PHE A 220 5.76 -14.61 12.91
CA PHE A 220 4.91 -14.66 11.70
C PHE A 220 5.39 -15.70 10.69
N LYS A 221 6.04 -16.77 11.16
CA LYS A 221 6.55 -17.84 10.31
C LYS A 221 5.42 -18.47 9.48
N GLY A 222 5.56 -18.48 8.15
CA GLY A 222 4.53 -18.96 7.22
C GLY A 222 3.42 -17.95 6.91
N GLN A 223 3.51 -16.73 7.46
CA GLN A 223 2.63 -15.59 7.20
C GLN A 223 3.43 -14.36 6.73
N ILE A 224 4.55 -14.57 6.03
CA ILE A 224 5.37 -13.50 5.44
C ILE A 224 5.33 -13.66 3.93
N LEU A 225 4.78 -12.67 3.24
CA LEU A 225 4.55 -12.69 1.79
C LEU A 225 5.81 -12.28 1.01
N SER A 226 6.95 -12.90 1.29
CA SER A 226 8.20 -12.65 0.58
C SER A 226 8.92 -13.97 0.32
N ASP A 227 9.42 -14.11 -0.91
CA ASP A 227 10.24 -15.21 -1.43
C ASP A 227 11.42 -15.62 -0.52
N LYS A 228 11.97 -14.66 0.22
CA LYS A 228 13.05 -14.88 1.18
C LYS A 228 12.63 -15.70 2.41
N TYR A 229 11.35 -15.66 2.77
CA TYR A 229 10.82 -16.24 4.01
C TYR A 229 9.73 -17.28 3.77
N GLU A 230 9.05 -17.24 2.63
CA GLU A 230 8.06 -18.20 2.15
C GLU A 230 8.49 -18.74 0.78
N ARG A 231 8.40 -20.06 0.60
CA ARG A 231 8.79 -20.74 -0.64
C ARG A 231 7.59 -21.07 -1.52
N ASP A 232 6.39 -20.98 -0.96
CA ASP A 232 5.15 -21.14 -1.70
C ASP A 232 4.82 -19.87 -2.49
N TYR A 233 5.31 -19.79 -3.73
CA TYR A 233 5.03 -18.67 -4.65
C TYR A 233 3.54 -18.46 -4.89
N GLY A 234 2.71 -19.52 -4.78
CA GLY A 234 1.26 -19.39 -4.88
C GLY A 234 0.68 -18.47 -3.82
N LYS A 235 1.24 -18.46 -2.60
CA LYS A 235 0.83 -17.52 -1.54
C LYS A 235 1.35 -16.10 -1.76
N ILE A 236 2.57 -15.97 -2.27
CA ILE A 236 3.21 -14.66 -2.46
C ILE A 236 2.47 -13.84 -3.51
N ASP A 237 2.04 -14.49 -4.60
CA ASP A 237 1.35 -13.83 -5.71
C ASP A 237 -0.18 -13.74 -5.52
N GLU A 238 -0.70 -14.21 -4.38
CA GLU A 238 -2.15 -14.31 -4.11
C GLU A 238 -2.81 -12.93 -3.99
N ILE A 239 -2.08 -11.93 -3.53
CA ILE A 239 -2.59 -10.59 -3.28
C ILE A 239 -1.89 -9.61 -4.21
N ARG A 240 -2.68 -8.84 -4.97
CA ARG A 240 -2.20 -7.71 -5.77
C ARG A 240 -2.86 -6.43 -5.30
N LEU A 241 -2.12 -5.34 -5.37
CA LEU A 241 -2.69 -4.02 -5.13
C LEU A 241 -3.19 -3.42 -6.44
N GLN A 242 -4.38 -2.85 -6.40
CA GLN A 242 -4.89 -2.00 -7.47
C GLN A 242 -5.08 -0.58 -6.93
N GLY A 243 -4.47 0.39 -7.61
CA GLY A 243 -4.59 1.80 -7.27
C GLY A 243 -5.94 2.38 -7.66
N LEU A 244 -6.47 3.28 -6.83
CA LEU A 244 -7.63 4.10 -7.16
C LEU A 244 -7.17 5.44 -7.72
N SER A 245 -7.78 5.88 -8.82
CA SER A 245 -7.56 7.24 -9.33
C SER A 245 -8.20 8.28 -8.42
N LEU A 246 -7.75 9.54 -8.52
CA LEU A 246 -8.37 10.66 -7.81
C LEU A 246 -9.86 10.82 -8.15
N GLY A 247 -10.24 10.52 -9.41
CA GLY A 247 -11.63 10.53 -9.86
C GLY A 247 -12.46 9.43 -9.17
N GLU A 248 -11.91 8.23 -9.04
CA GLU A 248 -12.55 7.13 -8.31
C GLU A 248 -12.72 7.47 -6.82
N LEU A 249 -11.67 7.98 -6.15
CA LEU A 249 -11.77 8.41 -4.75
C LEU A 249 -12.86 9.48 -4.54
N ARG A 250 -12.97 10.45 -5.46
CA ARG A 250 -14.04 11.45 -5.42
C ARG A 250 -15.42 10.81 -5.60
N GLY A 251 -15.55 9.91 -6.56
CA GLY A 251 -16.80 9.17 -6.83
C GLY A 251 -17.24 8.27 -5.67
N ILE A 252 -16.30 7.65 -4.96
CA ILE A 252 -16.60 6.86 -3.75
C ILE A 252 -17.05 7.78 -2.61
N ASN A 253 -16.33 8.89 -2.36
CA ASN A 253 -16.76 9.86 -1.35
C ASN A 253 -18.16 10.43 -1.65
N GLU A 254 -18.48 10.66 -2.92
CA GLU A 254 -19.81 11.06 -3.38
C GLU A 254 -20.86 10.00 -3.07
N PHE A 255 -20.57 8.75 -3.42
CA PHE A 255 -21.43 7.60 -3.14
C PHE A 255 -21.74 7.42 -1.66
N LEU A 256 -20.75 7.62 -0.78
CA LEU A 256 -20.89 7.52 0.67
C LEU A 256 -21.54 8.76 1.31
N GLY A 257 -21.74 9.84 0.57
CA GLY A 257 -22.27 11.09 1.10
C GLY A 257 -21.28 11.88 1.97
N ASN A 258 -19.98 11.65 1.85
CA ASN A 258 -18.93 12.22 2.71
C ASN A 258 -18.53 13.68 2.36
N TYR A 259 -19.41 14.45 1.70
CA TYR A 259 -19.10 15.76 1.10
C TYR A 259 -18.66 16.87 2.07
N GLU A 260 -18.80 16.70 3.39
CA GLU A 260 -18.50 17.76 4.37
C GLU A 260 -17.11 17.70 5.01
N LYS A 261 -16.25 16.72 4.70
CA LYS A 261 -14.83 16.78 5.10
C LYS A 261 -13.96 17.32 3.96
N ALA A 262 -14.30 18.51 3.45
CA ALA A 262 -13.35 19.28 2.66
C ALA A 262 -12.12 19.52 3.54
N ASN A 263 -10.97 18.96 3.14
CA ASN A 263 -9.71 19.23 3.81
C ASN A 263 -9.48 20.75 3.74
N PRO A 264 -9.44 21.48 4.88
CA PRO A 264 -9.44 22.94 4.87
C PRO A 264 -8.12 23.56 4.42
N ASN A 265 -7.13 22.76 4.01
CA ASN A 265 -5.84 23.26 3.57
C ASN A 265 -5.56 22.88 2.11
N PRO A 266 -5.40 23.88 1.21
CA PRO A 266 -4.98 23.69 -0.18
C PRO A 266 -3.53 23.23 -0.32
#